data_AF-A0A550D3W0-F1
#
_entry.id   AF-A0A550D3W0-F1
#
_cell.length_a   1.000
_cell.length_b   1.000
_cell.length_c   1.000
_cell.angle_alpha   90.00
_cell.angle_beta   90.00
_cell.angle_gamma   90.00
#
_symmetry.space_group_name_H-M   'P 1'
#
loop_
_entity.id
_entity.type
_entity.pdbx_description
1 polymer ?
#
loop_
_entity_poly.entity_id
_entity_poly.type
_entity_poly.pdbx_seq_one_letter_code
_entity_poly.pdbx_strand_id
1 'polypeptide(L)'
;VKILRSYQVDIAGSTEALVTLEEWRKDVKKGIKSSYISQYSNGAEVVAGTSDYVEFLKDRRVSYMVIEGIYGIGIPVRIDISLKTYDSINAVSPLIDLIRIAKILLSKGIGGAVKEVCGYYFKSPPRHYNSLVETKSELEKFLRELLKN
;
A
#
# COMPACT_ATOMS: atom_id res chain seq x y z
N VAL A 1 20.97 -7.22 5.60
CA VAL A 1 20.36 -6.87 6.91
C VAL A 1 19.20 -7.82 7.14
N LYS A 2 19.08 -8.47 8.30
CA LYS A 2 17.90 -9.29 8.64
C LYS A 2 16.92 -8.41 9.42
N ILE A 3 15.72 -8.19 8.88
CA ILE A 3 14.66 -7.46 9.59
C ILE A 3 14.01 -8.40 10.60
N LEU A 4 13.80 -7.93 11.82
CA LEU A 4 13.16 -8.72 12.89
C LEU A 4 11.72 -8.26 13.11
N ARG A 5 11.53 -6.94 13.23
CA ARG A 5 10.22 -6.35 13.48
C ARG A 5 10.11 -4.97 12.86
N SER A 6 8.89 -4.59 12.54
CA SER A 6 8.56 -3.27 12.01
C SER A 6 7.19 -2.84 12.51
N TYR A 7 7.02 -1.55 12.78
CA TYR A 7 5.71 -1.00 13.03
C TYR A 7 5.51 0.34 12.34
N GLN A 8 4.26 0.62 12.01
CA GLN A 8 3.83 1.88 11.41
C GLN A 8 2.65 2.46 12.19
N VAL A 9 2.80 3.75 12.54
CA VAL A 9 1.80 4.57 13.20
C VAL A 9 1.43 5.72 12.26
N ASP A 10 0.16 5.80 11.88
CA ASP A 10 -0.36 6.91 11.06
C ASP A 10 -1.20 7.88 11.91
N ILE A 11 -0.97 9.18 11.71
CA ILE A 11 -1.79 10.28 12.25
C ILE A 11 -2.26 11.12 11.07
N ALA A 12 -3.55 11.43 10.99
CA ALA A 12 -4.11 12.20 9.88
C ALA A 12 -5.30 13.07 10.33
N GLY A 13 -5.59 14.15 9.60
CA GLY A 13 -6.70 15.07 9.91
C GLY A 13 -7.88 14.98 8.95
N SER A 14 -7.88 14.03 8.03
CA SER A 14 -8.93 13.88 7.03
C SER A 14 -10.17 13.22 7.66
N THR A 15 -11.35 13.47 7.07
CA THR A 15 -12.58 12.78 7.48
C THR A 15 -12.46 11.26 7.32
N GLU A 16 -11.69 10.80 6.33
CA GLU A 16 -11.40 9.37 6.13
C GLU A 16 -10.60 8.79 7.31
N ALA A 17 -9.68 9.57 7.90
CA ALA A 17 -8.96 9.18 9.10
C ALA A 17 -9.88 9.12 10.33
N LEU A 18 -10.76 10.12 10.51
CA LEU A 18 -11.75 10.14 11.59
C LEU A 18 -12.64 8.89 11.54
N VAL A 19 -13.15 8.56 10.35
CA VAL A 19 -13.99 7.38 10.11
C VAL A 19 -13.22 6.07 10.29
N THR A 20 -11.91 6.08 10.09
CA THR A 20 -11.06 4.89 10.29
C THR A 20 -10.85 4.54 11.76
N LEU A 21 -11.09 5.49 12.69
CA LEU A 21 -10.97 5.24 14.12
C LEU A 21 -12.12 4.39 14.68
N GLU A 22 -13.22 4.21 13.95
CA GLU A 22 -14.25 3.23 14.31
C GLU A 22 -13.63 1.82 14.41
N GLU A 23 -13.77 1.17 15.57
CA GLU A 23 -13.07 -0.07 15.92
C GLU A 23 -13.14 -1.15 14.83
N TRP A 24 -14.34 -1.39 14.28
CA TRP A 24 -14.53 -2.41 13.25
C TRP A 24 -13.80 -2.10 11.93
N ARG A 25 -13.71 -0.83 11.53
CA ARG A 25 -12.98 -0.41 10.31
C ARG A 25 -11.48 -0.39 10.54
N LYS A 26 -11.08 -0.04 11.77
CA LYS A 26 -9.68 -0.04 12.20
C LYS A 26 -9.08 -1.44 12.06
N ASP A 27 -9.81 -2.47 12.50
CA ASP A 27 -9.35 -3.86 12.42
C ASP A 27 -9.24 -4.36 10.98
N VAL A 28 -10.23 -4.06 10.14
CA VAL A 28 -10.19 -4.44 8.71
C VAL A 28 -9.02 -3.76 8.00
N LYS A 29 -8.85 -2.44 8.15
CA LYS A 29 -7.76 -1.70 7.51
C LYS A 29 -6.39 -2.12 8.05
N LYS A 30 -6.28 -2.39 9.36
CA LYS A 30 -5.07 -2.91 9.99
C LYS A 30 -4.71 -4.29 9.43
N GLY A 31 -5.69 -5.17 9.28
CA GLY A 31 -5.53 -6.49 8.69
C GLY A 31 -5.00 -6.41 7.26
N ILE A 32 -5.63 -5.60 6.39
CA ILE A 32 -5.21 -5.43 4.98
C ILE A 32 -3.81 -4.82 4.88
N LYS A 33 -3.51 -3.75 5.65
CA LYS A 33 -2.18 -3.11 5.61
C LYS A 33 -1.10 -4.06 6.13
N SER A 34 -1.35 -4.72 7.26
CA SER A 34 -0.35 -5.59 7.88
C SER A 34 -0.12 -6.85 7.04
N SER A 35 -1.18 -7.49 6.53
CA SER A 35 -1.04 -8.67 5.66
C SER A 35 -0.26 -8.35 4.39
N TYR A 36 -0.53 -7.21 3.76
CA TYR A 36 0.19 -6.78 2.57
C TYR A 36 1.68 -6.57 2.83
N ILE A 37 2.06 -5.90 3.93
CA ILE A 37 3.48 -5.69 4.25
C ILE A 37 4.14 -7.01 4.64
N SER A 38 3.44 -7.87 5.38
CA SER A 38 3.95 -9.19 5.79
C SER A 38 4.26 -10.11 4.60
N GLN A 39 3.58 -9.96 3.46
CA GLN A 39 3.92 -10.70 2.22
C GLN A 39 5.35 -10.43 1.75
N TYR A 40 5.91 -9.26 2.07
CA TYR A 40 7.24 -8.84 1.66
C TYR A 40 8.24 -8.76 2.82
N SER A 41 7.84 -9.16 4.04
CA SER A 41 8.64 -8.98 5.26
C SER A 41 9.60 -10.13 5.57
N ASN A 42 9.59 -11.21 4.76
CA ASN A 42 10.40 -12.42 4.97
C ASN A 42 10.33 -12.98 6.40
N GLY A 43 9.13 -12.95 6.99
CA GLY A 43 8.87 -13.47 8.34
C GLY A 43 9.15 -12.50 9.48
N ALA A 44 9.46 -11.22 9.20
CA ALA A 44 9.50 -10.20 10.24
C ALA A 44 8.09 -9.90 10.78
N GLU A 45 8.01 -9.61 12.07
CA GLU A 45 6.77 -9.19 12.73
C GLU A 45 6.42 -7.77 12.29
N VAL A 46 5.22 -7.57 11.72
CA VAL A 46 4.79 -6.27 11.20
C VAL A 46 3.45 -5.87 11.77
N VAL A 47 3.38 -4.65 12.32
CA VAL A 47 2.15 -4.03 12.79
C VAL A 47 1.95 -2.67 12.12
N ALA A 48 0.89 -2.51 11.32
CA ALA A 48 0.60 -1.22 10.66
C ALA A 48 -0.83 -0.77 10.91
N GLY A 49 -1.02 0.45 11.41
CA GLY A 49 -2.35 0.97 11.72
C GLY A 49 -2.45 2.49 11.73
N THR A 50 -3.69 2.97 11.55
CA THR A 50 -4.04 4.36 11.88
C THR A 50 -4.19 4.46 13.38
N SER A 51 -3.40 5.34 13.98
CA SER A 51 -3.33 5.48 15.43
C SER A 51 -4.24 6.57 15.93
N ASP A 52 -4.29 7.72 15.25
CA ASP A 52 -5.02 8.88 15.76
C ASP A 52 -5.50 9.86 14.68
N TYR A 53 -6.44 10.73 15.08
CA TYR A 53 -7.00 11.83 14.29
C TYR A 53 -6.61 13.17 14.89
N VAL A 54 -6.09 14.07 14.05
CA VAL A 54 -5.72 15.42 14.47
C VAL A 54 -6.29 16.44 13.49
N GLU A 55 -7.36 17.12 13.89
CA GLU A 55 -8.19 17.98 13.02
C GLU A 55 -7.36 19.04 12.26
N PHE A 56 -6.42 19.70 12.92
CA PHE A 56 -5.62 20.75 12.27
C PHE A 56 -4.71 20.22 11.15
N LEU A 57 -4.46 18.90 11.09
CA LEU A 57 -3.70 18.31 9.98
C LEU A 57 -4.48 18.42 8.67
N LYS A 58 -5.82 18.47 8.69
CA LYS A 58 -6.67 18.44 7.49
C LYS A 58 -6.25 17.28 6.58
N ASP A 59 -5.98 17.52 5.30
CA ASP A 59 -5.53 16.49 4.34
C ASP A 59 -4.11 15.94 4.60
N ARG A 60 -3.37 16.53 5.54
CA ARG A 60 -2.03 16.05 5.87
C ARG A 60 -2.09 14.76 6.64
N ARG A 61 -1.15 13.88 6.33
CA ARG A 61 -0.87 12.64 7.03
C ARG A 61 0.58 12.58 7.44
N VAL A 62 0.80 12.12 8.66
CA VAL A 62 2.11 11.83 9.23
C VAL A 62 2.17 10.33 9.49
N SER A 63 3.09 9.64 8.83
CA SER A 63 3.36 8.23 9.02
C SER A 63 4.72 8.06 9.68
N TYR A 64 4.75 7.48 10.87
CA TYR A 64 5.97 7.10 11.56
C TYR A 64 6.20 5.61 11.40
N MET A 65 7.32 5.24 10.80
CA MET A 65 7.68 3.85 10.51
C MET A 65 9.00 3.53 11.20
N VAL A 66 9.04 2.41 11.91
CA VAL A 66 10.25 1.93 12.57
C VAL A 66 10.58 0.55 12.03
N ILE A 67 11.83 0.35 11.65
CA ILE A 67 12.36 -0.92 11.16
C ILE A 67 13.52 -1.30 12.06
N GLU A 68 13.42 -2.45 12.72
CA GLU A 68 14.45 -2.99 13.59
C GLU A 68 14.96 -4.33 13.06
N GLY A 69 16.27 -4.50 13.10
CA GLY A 69 16.92 -5.66 12.53
C GLY A 69 18.32 -5.89 13.07
N ILE A 70 19.01 -6.84 12.45
CA ILE A 70 20.38 -7.21 12.74
C ILE A 70 21.23 -7.01 11.48
N TYR A 71 22.38 -6.36 11.67
CA TYR A 71 23.41 -6.14 10.67
C TYR A 71 24.66 -7.01 10.95
N GLY A 72 25.78 -6.72 10.27
CA GLY A 72 27.01 -7.50 10.34
C GLY A 72 27.44 -7.78 11.77
N ILE A 73 27.96 -9.00 11.99
CA ILE A 73 28.45 -9.48 13.29
C ILE A 73 27.35 -9.44 14.38
N GLY A 74 26.07 -9.50 13.99
CA GLY A 74 24.97 -9.56 14.96
C GLY A 74 24.59 -8.21 15.58
N ILE A 75 25.14 -7.10 15.08
CA ILE A 75 24.90 -5.77 15.65
C ILE A 75 23.46 -5.32 15.34
N PRO A 76 22.68 -4.87 16.36
CA PRO A 76 21.34 -4.36 16.13
C PRO A 76 21.39 -3.09 15.30
N VAL A 77 20.42 -2.93 14.41
CA VAL A 77 20.19 -1.72 13.63
C VAL A 77 18.74 -1.30 13.77
N ARG A 78 18.52 0.00 13.84
CA ARG A 78 17.20 0.62 13.91
C ARG A 78 17.14 1.79 12.94
N ILE A 79 16.02 1.88 12.22
CA ILE A 79 15.73 2.95 11.28
C ILE A 79 14.36 3.52 11.64
N ASP A 80 14.32 4.83 11.88
CA ASP A 80 13.10 5.56 12.19
C ASP A 80 12.83 6.54 11.04
N ILE A 81 11.65 6.46 10.45
CA ILE A 81 11.24 7.22 9.26
C ILE A 81 9.97 7.99 9.59
N SER A 82 10.00 9.32 9.38
CA SER A 82 8.81 10.15 9.41
C SER A 82 8.48 10.63 8.00
N LEU A 83 7.33 10.19 7.50
CA LEU A 83 6.79 10.63 6.21
C LEU A 83 5.63 11.59 6.45
N LYS A 84 5.77 12.83 5.96
CA LYS A 84 4.72 13.85 5.97
C LYS A 84 4.24 14.04 4.54
N THR A 85 2.96 13.78 4.29
CA THR A 85 2.38 13.82 2.95
C THR A 85 0.94 14.35 2.98
N TYR A 86 0.37 14.59 1.80
CA TYR A 86 -1.04 14.90 1.59
C TYR A 86 -1.72 13.64 1.06
N ASP A 87 -2.67 13.08 1.81
CA ASP A 87 -3.20 11.74 1.50
C ASP A 87 -4.06 11.73 0.24
N SER A 88 -4.87 12.77 0.03
CA SER A 88 -5.71 12.91 -1.17
C SER A 88 -4.88 12.90 -2.46
N ILE A 89 -3.73 13.58 -2.47
CA ILE A 89 -2.88 13.73 -3.65
C ILE A 89 -2.17 12.42 -4.01
N ASN A 90 -1.85 11.58 -3.02
CA ASN A 90 -1.22 10.27 -3.26
C ASN A 90 -2.10 9.34 -4.09
N ALA A 91 -3.44 9.50 -4.05
CA ALA A 91 -4.38 8.69 -4.80
C ALA A 91 -4.65 9.20 -6.22
N VAL A 92 -4.28 10.45 -6.55
CA VAL A 92 -4.64 11.08 -7.83
C VAL A 92 -3.98 10.36 -9.01
N SER A 93 -2.68 10.10 -8.94
CA SER A 93 -1.96 9.45 -10.05
C SER A 93 -2.47 8.03 -10.32
N PRO A 94 -2.59 7.13 -9.31
CA PRO A 94 -3.22 5.83 -9.49
C PRO A 94 -4.64 5.90 -10.08
N LEU A 95 -5.44 6.87 -9.63
CA LEU A 95 -6.81 7.03 -10.09
C LEU A 95 -6.89 7.40 -11.57
N ILE A 96 -6.06 8.34 -12.02
CA ILE A 96 -6.00 8.74 -13.44
C ILE A 96 -5.61 7.55 -14.32
N ASP A 97 -4.60 6.78 -13.91
CA ASP A 97 -4.18 5.60 -14.66
C ASP A 97 -5.28 4.53 -14.70
N LEU A 98 -5.95 4.26 -13.58
CA LEU A 98 -7.06 3.32 -13.54
C LEU A 98 -8.24 3.73 -14.43
N ILE A 99 -8.59 5.03 -14.49
CA ILE A 99 -9.64 5.52 -15.40
C ILE A 99 -9.26 5.28 -16.86
N ARG A 100 -8.01 5.56 -17.22
CA ARG A 100 -7.50 5.34 -18.59
C ARG A 100 -7.49 3.85 -18.94
N ILE A 101 -6.99 3.01 -18.04
CA ILE A 101 -6.97 1.55 -18.22
C ILE A 101 -8.40 1.02 -18.36
N ALA A 102 -9.33 1.44 -17.50
CA ALA A 102 -10.73 1.04 -17.57
C ALA A 102 -11.37 1.42 -18.92
N LYS A 103 -11.06 2.60 -19.46
CA LYS A 103 -11.53 3.00 -20.79
C LYS A 103 -11.01 2.07 -21.90
N ILE A 104 -9.73 1.69 -21.84
CA ILE A 104 -9.14 0.77 -22.83
C ILE A 104 -9.77 -0.63 -22.70
N LEU A 105 -9.88 -1.16 -21.48
CA LEU A 105 -10.50 -2.46 -21.22
C LEU A 105 -11.95 -2.52 -21.73
N LEU A 106 -12.72 -1.46 -21.47
CA LEU A 106 -14.09 -1.32 -21.97
C LEU A 106 -14.14 -1.37 -23.50
N SER A 107 -13.21 -0.68 -24.19
CA SER A 107 -13.14 -0.71 -25.66
C SER A 107 -12.81 -2.09 -26.24
N LYS A 108 -12.18 -2.96 -25.45
CA LYS A 108 -11.83 -4.33 -25.80
C LYS A 108 -12.84 -5.36 -25.29
N GLY A 109 -13.93 -4.93 -24.65
CA GLY A 109 -14.94 -5.83 -24.07
C GLY A 109 -14.43 -6.65 -22.88
N ILE A 110 -13.33 -6.23 -22.23
CA ILE A 110 -12.76 -6.92 -21.07
C ILE A 110 -13.39 -6.34 -19.80
N GLY A 111 -13.97 -7.22 -18.98
CA GLY A 111 -14.61 -6.87 -17.71
C GLY A 111 -14.16 -7.75 -16.54
N GLY A 112 -14.68 -7.45 -15.35
CA GLY A 112 -14.32 -8.14 -14.11
C GLY A 112 -13.02 -7.66 -13.48
N ALA A 113 -12.50 -8.41 -12.51
CA ALA A 113 -11.27 -8.08 -11.79
C ALA A 113 -10.04 -8.50 -12.62
N VAL A 114 -9.49 -7.58 -13.40
CA VAL A 114 -8.28 -7.79 -14.21
C VAL A 114 -7.07 -7.95 -13.30
N LYS A 115 -6.53 -9.16 -13.23
CA LYS A 115 -5.54 -9.58 -12.20
C LYS A 115 -4.28 -8.73 -12.21
N GLU A 116 -3.80 -8.39 -13.40
CA GLU A 116 -2.57 -7.63 -13.65
C GLU A 116 -2.72 -6.18 -13.17
N VAL A 117 -3.88 -5.57 -13.44
CA VAL A 117 -4.23 -4.22 -12.99
C VAL A 117 -4.47 -4.22 -11.48
N CYS A 118 -5.27 -5.17 -10.98
CA CYS A 118 -5.59 -5.28 -9.57
C CYS A 118 -4.33 -5.51 -8.73
N GLY A 119 -3.42 -6.36 -9.19
CA GLY A 119 -2.16 -6.65 -8.53
C GLY A 119 -1.34 -5.40 -8.24
N TYR A 120 -1.22 -4.50 -9.24
CA TYR A 120 -0.36 -3.32 -9.13
C TYR A 120 -0.97 -2.19 -8.31
N TYR A 121 -2.27 -1.92 -8.50
CA TYR A 121 -2.91 -0.73 -7.94
C TYR A 121 -3.59 -0.95 -6.59
N PHE A 122 -3.80 -2.19 -6.14
CA PHE A 122 -4.60 -2.48 -4.95
C PHE A 122 -3.84 -3.35 -3.94
N LYS A 123 -4.12 -3.12 -2.65
CA LYS A 123 -3.46 -3.81 -1.52
C LYS A 123 -4.02 -5.22 -1.26
N SER A 124 -5.19 -5.54 -1.79
CA SER A 124 -5.85 -6.84 -1.64
C SER A 124 -6.35 -7.34 -3.01
N PRO A 125 -5.42 -7.69 -3.92
CA PRO A 125 -5.78 -8.15 -5.27
C PRO A 125 -6.33 -9.58 -5.25
N PRO A 126 -7.07 -10.00 -6.29
CA PRO A 126 -7.52 -11.39 -6.45
C PRO A 126 -6.37 -12.37 -6.73
N ARG A 127 -5.21 -11.88 -7.19
CA ARG A 127 -3.97 -12.64 -7.36
C ARG A 127 -2.84 -11.89 -6.66
N HIS A 128 -2.20 -12.56 -5.70
CA HIS A 128 -0.98 -12.05 -5.07
C HIS A 128 0.26 -12.37 -5.91
N TYR A 129 1.23 -11.46 -5.88
CA TYR A 129 2.51 -11.55 -6.58
C TYR A 129 3.64 -11.55 -5.55
N ASN A 130 4.78 -12.15 -5.89
CA ASN A 130 5.89 -12.33 -4.95
C ASN A 130 6.67 -11.04 -4.71
N SER A 131 6.59 -10.06 -5.62
CA SER A 131 7.22 -8.76 -5.46
C SER A 131 6.50 -7.66 -6.23
N LEU A 132 6.67 -6.41 -5.77
CA LEU A 132 6.22 -5.21 -6.50
C LEU A 132 6.81 -5.11 -7.92
N VAL A 133 8.05 -5.59 -8.10
CA VAL A 133 8.75 -5.58 -9.39
C VAL A 133 8.09 -6.54 -10.37
N GLU A 134 7.73 -7.74 -9.89
CA GLU A 134 6.98 -8.73 -10.67
C GLU A 134 5.62 -8.15 -11.07
N THR A 135 4.87 -7.59 -10.12
CA THR A 135 3.57 -6.99 -10.40
C THR A 135 3.63 -5.90 -11.46
N LYS A 136 4.65 -5.02 -11.40
CA LYS A 136 4.86 -3.98 -12.40
C LYS A 136 5.15 -4.56 -13.77
N SER A 137 6.04 -5.56 -13.84
CA SER A 137 6.42 -6.23 -15.09
C SER A 137 5.23 -6.89 -15.76
N GLU A 138 4.38 -7.58 -15.00
CA GLU A 138 3.17 -8.23 -15.51
C GLU A 138 2.14 -7.23 -16.00
N LEU A 139 1.93 -6.11 -15.28
CA LEU A 139 1.09 -5.01 -15.76
C LEU A 139 1.60 -4.43 -17.09
N GLU A 140 2.91 -4.15 -17.20
CA GLU A 140 3.50 -3.59 -18.41
C GLU A 140 3.38 -4.53 -19.62
N LYS A 141 3.61 -5.83 -19.42
CA LYS A 141 3.40 -6.84 -20.48
C LYS A 141 1.95 -6.86 -20.95
N PHE A 142 1.02 -6.94 -20.00
CA PHE A 142 -0.42 -6.95 -20.28
C PHE A 142 -0.85 -5.71 -21.08
N LEU A 143 -0.46 -4.51 -20.63
CA LEU A 143 -0.81 -3.27 -21.33
C LEU A 143 -0.16 -3.19 -22.73
N ARG A 144 1.08 -3.67 -22.91
CA ARG A 144 1.73 -3.72 -24.22
C ARG A 144 0.99 -4.63 -25.20
N GLU A 145 0.52 -5.79 -24.74
CA GLU A 145 -0.27 -6.71 -25.57
C GLU A 145 -1.65 -6.13 -25.89
N LEU A 146 -2.30 -5.51 -24.90
CA LEU A 146 -3.59 -4.87 -25.05
C LEU A 146 -3.61 -3.76 -26.10
N LEU A 147 -2.50 -3.02 -26.23
CA LEU A 147 -2.34 -1.88 -27.13
C LEU A 147 -1.81 -2.23 -28.53
N LYS A 148 -1.33 -3.47 -28.75
CA LYS A 148 -0.88 -3.94 -30.08
C LYS A 148 -2.04 -4.29 -31.02
N ASN A 149 -3.22 -4.56 -30.44
CA ASN A 149 -4.46 -4.91 -31.15
C ASN A 149 -5.43 -3.75 -31.15
#